data_AF-A0A6M3JPK0-F1
#
_entry.id   AF-A0A6M3JPK0-F1
#
_cell.length_a   1.000
_cell.length_b   1.000
_cell.length_c   1.000
_cell.angle_alpha   90.00
_cell.angle_beta   90.00
_cell.angle_gamma   90.00
#
_symmetry.space_group_name_H-M   'P 1'
#
loop_
_entity.id
_entity.type
_entity.pdbx_description
1 polymer ?
#
loop_
_entity_poly.entity_id
_entity_poly.type
_entity_poly.pdbx_seq_one_letter_code
_entity_poly.pdbx_strand_id
1 'polypeptide(L)'
;MTIPLKINKIMTQNTSPLPKEIRVQNNDDPKEEIKVQEKQLFNFPTAIKYVSEGKKISRKEWENTKTYGALTYRPQDKMTILTLHKDDKDHAWIIQDGDLSGVDWFIVE
;
A
#
# COMPACT_ATOMS: atom_id res chain seq x y z
N MET A 1 28.63 -42.75 32.39
CA MET A 1 27.15 -42.76 32.48
C MET A 1 26.73 -41.49 33.21
N THR A 2 25.79 -40.77 32.62
CA THR A 2 25.60 -39.30 32.67
C THR A 2 25.01 -38.75 33.97
N ILE A 3 25.46 -37.56 34.38
CA ILE A 3 25.03 -36.78 35.56
C ILE A 3 23.73 -35.99 35.24
N PRO A 4 22.74 -35.88 36.15
CA PRO A 4 21.49 -35.16 35.89
C PRO A 4 21.65 -33.64 35.99
N LEU A 5 21.14 -32.91 34.99
CA LEU A 5 21.03 -31.45 34.97
C LEU A 5 19.68 -31.01 35.55
N LYS A 6 19.70 -30.38 36.74
CA LYS A 6 18.65 -29.48 37.21
C LYS A 6 18.83 -28.12 36.52
N ILE A 7 17.80 -27.62 35.85
CA ILE A 7 17.80 -26.27 35.29
C ILE A 7 16.71 -25.46 35.98
N ASN A 8 17.14 -24.36 36.60
CA ASN A 8 16.32 -23.43 37.37
C ASN A 8 15.50 -22.51 36.47
N LYS A 9 14.32 -22.17 36.98
CA LYS A 9 13.41 -21.13 36.50
C LYS A 9 14.06 -19.75 36.69
N ILE A 10 14.15 -18.96 35.62
CA ILE A 10 14.54 -17.53 35.71
C ILE A 10 13.43 -16.71 35.07
N MET A 11 12.74 -15.94 35.92
CA MET A 11 11.96 -14.77 35.53
C MET A 11 12.92 -13.62 35.22
N THR A 12 12.75 -12.95 34.09
CA THR A 12 13.17 -11.55 33.93
C THR A 12 12.15 -10.81 33.09
N GLN A 13 11.39 -9.94 33.76
CA GLN A 13 10.81 -8.74 33.18
C GLN A 13 11.97 -7.84 32.74
N ASN A 14 11.91 -7.22 31.56
CA ASN A 14 12.45 -5.88 31.37
C ASN A 14 11.88 -5.23 30.11
N THR A 15 11.12 -4.19 30.40
CA THR A 15 10.66 -3.09 29.55
C THR A 15 11.84 -2.46 28.81
N SER A 16 11.80 -2.48 27.48
CA SER A 16 12.75 -1.71 26.67
C SER A 16 12.24 -0.27 26.51
N PRO A 17 13.00 0.76 26.92
CA PRO A 17 12.60 2.15 26.78
C PRO A 17 12.68 2.61 25.32
N LEU A 18 11.62 3.28 24.86
CA LEU A 18 11.54 3.95 23.56
C LEU A 18 12.70 4.96 23.38
N PRO A 19 13.25 5.13 22.17
CA PRO A 19 14.35 6.05 21.94
C PRO A 19 13.88 7.52 21.89
N LYS A 20 14.47 8.33 22.78
CA LYS A 20 14.77 9.78 22.71
C LYS A 20 13.70 10.72 22.14
N GLU A 21 13.11 11.44 23.09
CA GLU A 21 12.43 12.73 22.99
C GLU A 21 13.11 13.68 21.98
N ILE A 22 12.50 13.87 20.81
CA ILE A 22 12.84 14.97 19.90
C ILE A 22 12.10 16.20 20.43
N ARG A 23 12.84 17.06 21.13
CA ARG A 23 12.39 18.39 21.54
C ARG A 23 12.33 19.28 20.30
N VAL A 24 11.21 19.27 19.59
CA VAL A 24 10.95 20.27 18.54
C VAL A 24 10.50 21.55 19.24
N GLN A 25 11.39 22.54 19.25
CA GLN A 25 11.06 23.89 19.66
C GLN A 25 10.04 24.47 18.66
N ASN A 26 8.97 25.04 19.22
CA ASN A 26 7.89 25.70 18.48
C ASN A 26 8.43 26.84 17.63
N ASN A 27 8.15 26.81 16.33
CA ASN A 27 8.02 28.02 15.53
C ASN A 27 6.58 28.03 15.01
N ASP A 28 5.87 29.10 15.36
CA ASP A 28 4.48 29.40 15.01
C ASP A 28 4.32 29.62 13.49
N ASP A 29 4.27 28.54 12.73
CA ASP A 29 3.67 28.54 11.39
C ASP A 29 2.35 27.76 11.46
N PRO A 30 1.27 28.22 10.80
CA PRO A 30 0.02 27.49 10.76
C PRO A 30 0.28 26.15 10.07
N LYS A 31 0.50 25.13 10.89
CA LYS A 31 0.67 23.75 10.48
C LYS A 31 -0.67 23.32 9.90
N GLU A 32 -0.82 23.46 8.59
CA GLU A 32 -1.82 22.71 7.85
C GLU A 32 -1.64 21.25 8.25
N GLU A 33 -2.55 20.76 9.08
CA GLU A 33 -2.73 19.34 9.30
C GLU A 33 -3.07 18.77 7.93
N ILE A 34 -2.05 18.27 7.23
CA ILE A 34 -2.23 17.42 6.08
C ILE A 34 -3.05 16.25 6.61
N LYS A 35 -4.37 16.30 6.39
CA LYS A 35 -5.26 15.16 6.58
C LYS A 35 -4.75 14.08 5.64
N VAL A 36 -3.86 13.25 6.14
CA VAL A 36 -3.53 11.97 5.53
C VAL A 36 -4.82 11.17 5.66
N GLN A 37 -5.71 11.31 4.66
CA GLN A 37 -6.85 10.42 4.56
C GLN A 37 -6.27 9.02 4.43
N GLU A 38 -6.49 8.19 5.45
CA GLU A 38 -6.14 6.77 5.40
C GLU A 38 -6.88 6.18 4.21
N LYS A 39 -6.14 5.90 3.13
CA LYS A 39 -6.73 5.30 1.94
C LYS A 39 -7.18 3.90 2.29
N GLN A 40 -8.45 3.59 2.03
CA GLN A 40 -8.96 2.23 2.17
C GLN A 40 -8.20 1.31 1.21
N LEU A 41 -7.61 0.25 1.76
CA LEU A 41 -6.86 -0.74 1.00
C LEU A 41 -7.76 -1.94 0.65
N PHE A 42 -7.56 -2.45 -0.56
CA PHE A 42 -8.32 -3.55 -1.15
C PHE A 42 -7.37 -4.61 -1.69
N ASN A 43 -7.88 -5.82 -1.89
CA ASN A 43 -7.25 -6.77 -2.80
C ASN A 43 -7.62 -6.47 -4.25
N PHE A 44 -6.85 -7.01 -5.20
CA PHE A 44 -7.09 -6.75 -6.61
C PHE A 44 -8.49 -7.17 -7.10
N PRO A 45 -9.05 -8.35 -6.75
CA PRO A 45 -10.43 -8.71 -7.15
C PRO A 45 -11.51 -7.74 -6.66
N THR A 46 -11.27 -7.04 -5.55
CA THR A 46 -12.18 -6.00 -5.06
C THR A 46 -11.92 -4.67 -5.77
N ALA A 47 -10.64 -4.30 -5.92
CA ALA A 47 -10.22 -3.07 -6.60
C ALA A 47 -10.70 -3.01 -8.06
N ILE A 48 -10.64 -4.14 -8.78
CA ILE A 48 -11.03 -4.20 -10.19
C ILE A 48 -12.54 -3.98 -10.41
N LYS A 49 -13.39 -4.22 -9.40
CA LYS A 49 -14.82 -3.88 -9.47
C LYS A 49 -15.01 -2.37 -9.61
N TYR A 50 -14.28 -1.58 -8.83
CA TYR A 50 -14.30 -0.12 -8.97
C TYR A 50 -13.75 0.33 -10.32
N VAL A 51 -12.73 -0.36 -10.85
CA VAL A 51 -12.23 -0.09 -12.21
C VAL A 51 -13.30 -0.33 -13.27
N SER A 52 -14.12 -1.37 -13.11
CA SER A 52 -15.27 -1.61 -14.01
C SER A 52 -16.36 -0.53 -13.93
N GLU A 53 -16.41 0.22 -12.82
CA GLU A 53 -17.27 1.40 -12.64
C GLU A 53 -16.61 2.71 -13.14
N GLY A 54 -15.44 2.61 -13.77
CA GLY A 54 -14.69 3.76 -14.30
C GLY A 54 -13.75 4.44 -13.31
N LYS A 55 -13.51 3.85 -12.13
CA LYS A 55 -12.52 4.35 -11.17
C LYS A 55 -11.10 3.94 -11.57
N LYS A 56 -10.12 4.65 -11.03
CA LYS A 56 -8.69 4.34 -11.18
C LYS A 56 -8.20 3.69 -9.90
N ILE A 57 -7.28 2.75 -10.01
CA ILE A 57 -6.66 2.09 -8.85
C ILE A 57 -5.14 2.20 -8.89
N SER A 58 -4.49 2.28 -7.74
CA SER A 58 -3.04 2.35 -7.62
C SER A 58 -2.56 1.43 -6.50
N ARG A 59 -1.29 1.00 -6.54
CA ARG A 59 -0.66 0.22 -5.46
C ARG A 59 0.07 1.10 -4.49
N LYS A 60 0.09 0.68 -3.22
CA LYS A 60 0.85 1.33 -2.14
C LYS A 60 2.34 1.46 -2.49
N GLU A 61 2.93 0.45 -3.12
CA GLU A 61 4.35 0.41 -3.49
C GLU A 61 4.72 1.34 -4.66
N TRP A 62 3.76 1.86 -5.42
CA TRP A 62 4.05 2.78 -6.52
C TRP A 62 4.33 4.20 -6.06
N GLU A 63 4.06 4.49 -4.78
CA GLU A 63 4.38 5.74 -4.07
C GLU A 63 3.88 7.03 -4.76
N ASN A 64 3.05 6.91 -5.80
CA ASN A 64 2.60 8.02 -6.64
C ASN A 64 1.23 7.72 -7.26
N THR A 65 0.29 8.65 -7.12
CA THR A 65 -1.06 8.55 -7.69
C THR A 65 -1.10 8.73 -9.21
N LYS A 66 -0.01 9.18 -9.84
CA LYS A 66 0.13 9.26 -11.30
C LYS A 66 0.28 7.90 -11.96
N THR A 67 0.71 6.88 -11.21
CA THR A 67 0.75 5.50 -11.72
C THR A 67 -0.53 4.79 -11.29
N TYR A 68 -1.36 4.40 -12.24
CA TYR A 68 -2.66 3.78 -11.94
C TYR A 68 -3.14 2.82 -13.02
N GLY A 69 -3.95 1.85 -12.62
CA GLY A 69 -4.72 0.98 -13.50
C GLY A 69 -6.11 1.54 -13.78
N ALA A 70 -6.53 1.47 -15.04
CA ALA A 70 -7.88 1.86 -15.48
C ALA A 70 -8.31 1.07 -16.72
N LEU A 71 -9.61 1.14 -17.04
CA LEU A 71 -10.12 0.67 -18.32
C LEU A 71 -9.95 1.76 -19.38
N THR A 72 -9.28 1.41 -20.48
CA THR A 72 -9.09 2.30 -21.62
C THR A 72 -9.80 1.73 -22.84
N TYR A 73 -10.65 2.53 -23.47
CA TYR A 73 -11.29 2.17 -24.73
C TYR A 73 -10.31 2.32 -25.89
N ARG A 74 -10.14 1.26 -26.69
CA ARG A 74 -9.36 1.27 -27.93
C ARG A 74 -10.29 1.35 -29.14
N PRO A 75 -10.41 2.51 -29.81
CA PRO A 75 -11.32 2.68 -30.94
C PRO A 75 -11.01 1.78 -32.13
N GLN A 76 -9.72 1.50 -32.36
CA GLN A 76 -9.27 0.68 -33.50
C GLN A 76 -9.81 -0.74 -33.42
N ASP A 77 -9.83 -1.30 -32.21
CA ASP A 77 -10.24 -2.67 -31.95
C ASP A 77 -11.68 -2.78 -31.39
N LYS A 78 -12.32 -1.64 -31.12
CA LYS A 78 -13.63 -1.52 -30.45
C LYS A 78 -13.72 -2.29 -29.14
N MET A 79 -12.62 -2.38 -28.39
CA MET A 79 -12.56 -3.12 -27.13
C MET A 79 -12.09 -2.22 -25.99
N THR A 80 -12.46 -2.60 -24.77
CA THR A 80 -11.96 -1.98 -23.55
C THR A 80 -10.93 -2.89 -22.91
N ILE A 81 -9.74 -2.35 -22.59
CA ILE A 81 -8.65 -3.12 -22.00
C ILE A 81 -8.23 -2.54 -20.65
N LEU A 82 -7.81 -3.42 -19.75
CA LEU A 82 -7.13 -3.00 -18.53
C LEU A 82 -5.74 -2.48 -18.88
N THR A 83 -5.50 -1.22 -18.55
CA THR A 83 -4.28 -0.49 -18.90
C THR A 83 -3.63 0.04 -17.63
N LEU A 84 -2.32 -0.07 -17.55
CA LEU A 84 -1.49 0.60 -16.55
C LEU A 84 -0.99 1.91 -17.15
N HIS A 85 -1.41 3.03 -16.59
CA HIS A 85 -0.84 4.33 -16.90
C HIS A 85 0.39 4.55 -16.01
N LYS A 86 1.55 4.78 -16.63
CA LYS A 86 2.83 5.00 -15.94
C LYS A 86 3.72 5.90 -16.81
N ASP A 87 4.40 6.87 -16.20
CA ASP A 87 5.34 7.76 -16.90
C ASP A 87 4.72 8.43 -18.14
N ASP A 88 3.47 8.90 -17.99
CA ASP A 88 2.64 9.51 -19.04
C ASP A 88 2.38 8.62 -20.27
N LYS A 89 2.47 7.30 -20.09
CA LYS A 89 2.25 6.28 -21.14
C LYS A 89 1.32 5.19 -20.67
N ASP A 90 0.60 4.65 -21.65
CA ASP A 90 -0.32 3.54 -21.46
C ASP A 90 0.36 2.21 -21.79
N HIS A 91 0.36 1.31 -20.82
CA HIS A 91 0.95 -0.02 -20.92
C HIS A 91 -0.13 -1.09 -20.76
N ALA A 92 -0.01 -2.18 -21.52
CA ALA A 92 -0.81 -3.37 -21.24
C ALA A 92 -0.38 -3.94 -19.90
N TRP A 93 -1.36 -4.24 -19.04
CA TRP A 93 -1.08 -4.74 -17.71
C TRP A 93 -1.30 -6.25 -17.65
N ILE A 94 -0.21 -6.99 -17.48
CA ILE A 94 -0.24 -8.45 -17.23
C ILE A 94 -0.31 -8.65 -15.72
N ILE A 95 -1.38 -9.28 -15.26
CA ILE A 95 -1.64 -9.56 -13.84
C ILE A 95 -0.90 -10.83 -13.45
N GLN A 96 -0.20 -10.79 -12.32
CA GLN A 96 0.47 -11.95 -11.71
C GLN A 96 -0.21 -12.34 -10.38
N ASP A 97 0.08 -13.53 -9.86
CA ASP A 97 -0.51 -14.03 -8.60
C ASP A 97 -0.24 -13.10 -7.40
N GLY A 98 0.90 -12.39 -7.41
CA GLY A 98 1.22 -11.39 -6.39
C GLY A 98 0.25 -10.20 -6.40
N ASP A 99 -0.23 -9.78 -7.58
CA ASP A 99 -1.23 -8.71 -7.69
C ASP A 99 -2.57 -9.14 -7.09
N LEU A 100 -2.95 -10.41 -7.28
CA LEU A 100 -4.23 -10.96 -6.82
C LEU A 100 -4.33 -11.06 -5.29
N SER A 101 -3.22 -11.36 -4.63
CA SER A 101 -3.15 -11.67 -3.20
C SER A 101 -2.81 -10.46 -2.32
N GLY A 102 -2.19 -9.42 -2.89
CA GLY A 102 -1.84 -8.19 -2.18
C GLY A 102 -3.07 -7.42 -1.70
N VAL A 103 -3.01 -6.89 -0.47
CA VAL A 103 -4.00 -5.94 0.10
C VAL A 103 -3.38 -4.55 0.16
N ASP A 104 -2.96 -4.07 -1.00
CA ASP A 104 -2.17 -2.85 -1.18
C ASP A 104 -2.76 -1.93 -2.26
N TRP A 105 -3.97 -2.24 -2.74
CA TRP A 105 -4.68 -1.47 -3.77
C TRP A 105 -5.54 -0.38 -3.14
N PHE A 106 -5.54 0.82 -3.71
CA PHE A 106 -6.45 1.90 -3.33
C PHE A 106 -6.97 2.64 -4.55
N ILE A 107 -8.11 3.31 -4.39
CA ILE A 107 -8.73 4.12 -5.45
C ILE A 107 -8.04 5.49 -5.52
N VAL A 108 -7.82 6.00 -6.74
CA VAL A 108 -7.37 7.38 -6.98
C VAL A 108 -8.47 8.16 -7.71
N GLU A 109 -8.60 9.44 -7.35
CA GLU A 109 -9.54 10.40 -7.97
C GLU A 109 -9.04 10.90 -9.33
#